data_AF-B2WEL6-F1
#
_entry.id   AF-B2WEL6-F1
#
_cell.length_a   1.000
_cell.length_b   1.000
_cell.length_c   1.000
_cell.angle_alpha   90.00
_cell.angle_beta   90.00
_cell.angle_gamma   90.00
#
_symmetry.space_group_name_H-M   'P 1'
#
loop_
_entity.id
_entity.type
_entity.pdbx_description
1 polymer ?
#
loop_
_entity_poly.entity_id
_entity_poly.type
_entity_poly.pdbx_seq_one_letter_code
_entity_poly.pdbx_strand_id
1 'polypeptide(L)'
;MAPKRILVIAGSDSSGGAGLEADQKVIAAHGCYAMTATTALTAQNTLGVQDIHHTPPVFVRKQIDAVCEDVGVDVVKTVSKGEEEREVVLNVLVGESGVTVLEGEYLRSRNTHGTGCSLASAIACNLAEGMAMAKAVKKANQYIEAGIKTAMNIGSGSGPINHFHSVYMLPFTPGNFISYLLDREEVQKPWKEYTEHEFVQRMGDGTLPVEKFMYYLVQDYLFLVQFSRATALSAYKSSNLKDIGMSVQQVVTLQEEIKLHINFCKDYGLSETDVINTEEDQATTAYTRYVLDIGMSQDWLALQIALLPCLIGYGIIAKRLYEDPSSVRVGSRYWIWIEQYVADEYRQAMMRGNGERVLGHGVEIWGNPRRSQVVDQAGTSRDDE
;
A
#
# COMPACT_ATOMS: atom_id res chain seq x y z
N MET A 1 14.87 -11.90 4.38
CA MET A 1 15.55 -13.15 3.96
C MET A 1 15.79 -13.05 2.46
N ALA A 2 16.91 -13.59 1.95
CA ALA A 2 17.12 -13.68 0.50
C ALA A 2 16.05 -14.60 -0.12
N PRO A 3 15.52 -14.28 -1.31
CA PRO A 3 14.49 -15.09 -1.96
C PRO A 3 15.06 -16.47 -2.33
N LYS A 4 14.25 -17.52 -2.23
CA LYS A 4 14.62 -18.89 -2.64
C LYS A 4 14.71 -18.98 -4.16
N ARG A 5 15.78 -19.58 -4.69
CA ARG A 5 16.10 -19.62 -6.11
C ARG A 5 15.62 -20.94 -6.71
N ILE A 6 14.66 -20.86 -7.63
CA ILE A 6 14.04 -22.02 -8.27
C ILE A 6 14.41 -22.05 -9.76
N LEU A 7 15.10 -23.10 -10.19
CA LEU A 7 15.40 -23.32 -11.61
C LEU A 7 14.30 -24.17 -12.25
N VAL A 8 13.62 -23.63 -13.25
CA VAL A 8 12.58 -24.31 -14.01
C VAL A 8 13.16 -24.81 -15.33
N ILE A 9 13.02 -26.10 -15.60
CA ILE A 9 13.42 -26.72 -16.86
C ILE A 9 12.17 -27.25 -17.56
N ALA A 10 11.64 -26.48 -18.51
CA ALA A 10 10.37 -26.76 -19.18
C ALA A 10 10.30 -26.11 -20.58
N GLY A 11 9.23 -26.41 -21.32
CA GLY A 11 8.89 -25.70 -22.55
C GLY A 11 8.09 -24.44 -22.26
N SER A 12 8.10 -23.48 -23.20
CA SER A 12 7.26 -22.28 -23.14
C SER A 12 5.81 -22.60 -23.52
N ASP A 13 4.88 -21.76 -23.07
CA ASP A 13 3.54 -21.57 -23.58
C ASP A 13 3.37 -20.08 -23.89
N SER A 14 3.32 -19.75 -25.17
CA SER A 14 3.21 -18.36 -25.64
C SER A 14 1.96 -17.62 -25.15
N SER A 15 0.91 -18.33 -24.71
CA SER A 15 -0.26 -17.69 -24.10
C SER A 15 -0.13 -17.40 -22.61
N GLY A 16 0.91 -17.92 -21.98
CA GLY A 16 1.23 -17.71 -20.57
C GLY A 16 0.34 -18.46 -19.58
N GLY A 17 -0.45 -19.44 -20.03
CA GLY A 17 -1.34 -20.21 -19.16
C GLY A 17 -0.68 -21.44 -18.54
N ALA A 18 0.30 -22.02 -19.22
CA ALA A 18 1.10 -23.17 -18.79
C ALA A 18 2.61 -22.88 -18.99
N GLY A 19 3.41 -23.95 -19.05
CA GLY A 19 4.83 -23.86 -19.37
C GLY A 19 5.65 -23.05 -18.37
N LEU A 20 6.80 -22.58 -18.84
CA LEU A 20 7.72 -21.72 -18.09
C LEU A 20 7.03 -20.46 -17.57
N GLU A 21 6.10 -19.89 -18.34
CA GLU A 21 5.39 -18.66 -18.02
C GLU A 21 4.49 -18.85 -16.79
N ALA A 22 3.71 -19.93 -16.75
CA ALA A 22 2.93 -20.28 -15.56
C ALA A 22 3.85 -20.57 -14.36
N ASP A 23 4.95 -21.28 -14.59
CA ASP A 23 5.91 -21.61 -13.54
C ASP A 23 6.49 -20.34 -12.89
N GLN A 24 6.94 -19.39 -13.70
CA GLN A 24 7.48 -18.11 -13.21
C GLN A 24 6.42 -17.30 -12.46
N LYS A 25 5.16 -17.29 -12.91
CA LYS A 25 4.06 -16.62 -12.20
C LYS A 25 3.82 -17.24 -10.82
N VAL A 26 3.80 -18.57 -10.73
CA VAL A 26 3.65 -19.28 -9.45
C VAL A 26 4.82 -18.99 -8.53
N ILE A 27 6.06 -19.07 -9.03
CA ILE A 27 7.28 -18.83 -8.24
C ILE A 27 7.28 -17.38 -7.71
N ALA A 28 6.93 -16.41 -8.55
CA ALA A 28 6.78 -15.01 -8.14
C ALA A 28 5.68 -14.83 -7.08
N ALA A 29 4.53 -15.49 -7.25
CA ALA A 29 3.44 -15.45 -6.27
C ALA A 29 3.81 -16.07 -4.91
N HIS A 30 4.84 -16.91 -4.86
CA HIS A 30 5.39 -17.50 -3.64
C HIS A 30 6.59 -16.70 -3.08
N GLY A 31 6.91 -15.52 -3.62
CA GLY A 31 8.04 -14.70 -3.16
C GLY A 31 9.41 -15.31 -3.45
N CYS A 32 9.49 -16.28 -4.35
CA CYS A 32 10.72 -16.95 -4.76
C CYS A 32 11.30 -16.29 -6.03
N TYR A 33 12.58 -16.53 -6.30
CA TYR A 33 13.29 -16.06 -7.48
C TYR A 33 13.31 -17.15 -8.56
N ALA A 34 12.72 -16.87 -9.72
CA ALA A 34 12.60 -17.83 -10.82
C ALA A 34 13.77 -17.71 -11.81
N MET A 35 14.33 -18.85 -12.20
CA MET A 35 15.32 -18.98 -13.27
C MET A 35 14.84 -20.06 -14.24
N THR A 36 15.24 -20.01 -15.51
CA THR A 36 14.70 -20.92 -16.53
C THR A 36 15.79 -21.55 -17.39
N ALA A 37 15.53 -22.79 -17.81
CA ALA A 37 16.23 -23.45 -18.90
C ALA A 37 15.17 -23.98 -19.89
N THR A 38 15.08 -23.34 -21.04
CA THR A 38 14.01 -23.59 -22.02
C THR A 38 14.32 -24.83 -22.85
N THR A 39 13.42 -25.81 -22.83
CA THR A 39 13.57 -27.08 -23.58
C THR A 39 12.87 -27.06 -24.94
N ALA A 40 11.82 -26.25 -25.08
CA ALA A 40 11.12 -26.03 -26.33
C ALA A 40 10.42 -24.68 -26.32
N LEU A 41 10.41 -24.00 -27.46
CA LEU A 41 9.53 -22.86 -27.71
C LEU A 41 8.27 -23.38 -28.39
N THR A 42 7.10 -23.06 -27.87
CA THR A 42 5.82 -23.45 -28.50
C THR A 42 5.09 -22.23 -29.05
N ALA A 43 4.58 -22.34 -30.27
CA ALA A 43 3.48 -21.50 -30.71
C ALA A 43 2.21 -22.14 -30.15
N GLN A 44 1.69 -21.61 -29.05
CA GLN A 44 0.59 -22.19 -28.30
C GLN A 44 -0.38 -21.10 -27.83
N ASN A 45 -1.66 -21.43 -27.82
CA ASN A 45 -2.70 -20.60 -27.20
C ASN A 45 -3.79 -21.47 -26.54
N THR A 46 -4.87 -20.84 -26.08
CA THR A 46 -5.97 -21.53 -25.39
C THR A 46 -6.69 -22.57 -26.26
N LEU A 47 -6.49 -22.56 -27.59
CA LEU A 47 -7.05 -23.53 -28.53
C LEU A 47 -6.12 -24.74 -28.78
N GLY A 48 -4.86 -24.69 -28.32
CA GLY A 48 -3.89 -25.77 -28.47
C GLY A 48 -2.52 -25.30 -28.96
N VAL A 49 -1.67 -26.27 -29.29
CA VAL A 49 -0.31 -26.06 -29.82
C VAL A 49 -0.36 -26.05 -31.36
N GLN A 50 0.20 -25.01 -31.96
CA GLN A 50 0.34 -24.86 -33.41
C GLN A 50 1.70 -25.34 -33.91
N ASP A 51 2.78 -25.10 -33.16
CA ASP A 51 4.14 -25.49 -33.55
C ASP A 51 5.06 -25.65 -32.33
N ILE A 52 6.13 -26.44 -32.48
CA ILE A 52 7.11 -26.71 -31.42
C ILE A 52 8.52 -26.62 -32.01
N HIS A 53 9.29 -25.66 -31.52
CA HIS A 53 10.72 -25.54 -31.79
C HIS A 53 11.54 -26.08 -30.62
N HIS A 54 12.14 -27.26 -30.79
CA HIS A 54 12.95 -27.89 -29.75
C HIS A 54 14.31 -27.23 -29.59
N THR A 55 14.66 -26.90 -28.34
CA THR A 55 15.99 -26.39 -28.03
C THR A 55 16.99 -27.55 -28.00
N PRO A 56 18.13 -27.47 -28.71
CA PRO A 56 19.14 -28.52 -28.68
C PRO A 56 19.59 -28.84 -27.24
N PRO A 57 19.68 -30.12 -26.82
CA PRO A 57 20.04 -30.48 -25.45
C PRO A 57 21.36 -29.89 -24.97
N VAL A 58 22.34 -29.75 -25.86
CA VAL A 58 23.62 -29.09 -25.58
C VAL A 58 23.46 -27.61 -25.21
N PHE A 59 22.45 -26.94 -25.76
CA PHE A 59 22.13 -25.56 -25.44
C PHE A 59 21.29 -25.45 -24.16
N VAL A 60 20.41 -26.42 -23.89
CA VAL A 60 19.72 -26.52 -22.58
C VAL A 60 20.74 -26.68 -21.46
N ARG A 61 21.75 -27.54 -21.64
CA ARG A 61 22.85 -27.69 -20.68
C ARG A 61 23.57 -26.37 -20.44
N LYS A 62 23.93 -25.63 -21.50
CA LYS A 62 24.56 -24.31 -21.36
C LYS A 62 23.73 -23.31 -20.55
N GLN A 63 22.40 -23.34 -20.68
CA GLN A 63 21.50 -22.50 -19.87
C GLN A 63 21.57 -22.90 -18.38
N ILE A 64 21.51 -24.21 -18.10
CA ILE A 64 21.59 -24.74 -16.72
C ILE A 64 22.95 -24.37 -16.10
N ASP A 65 24.04 -24.61 -16.81
CA ASP A 65 25.41 -24.33 -16.34
C ASP A 65 25.56 -22.84 -16.04
N ALA A 66 25.13 -21.95 -16.95
CA ALA A 66 25.20 -20.50 -16.76
C ALA A 66 24.45 -20.01 -15.51
N VAL A 67 23.29 -20.58 -15.20
CA VAL A 67 22.52 -20.23 -13.99
C VAL A 67 23.20 -20.78 -12.73
N CYS A 68 23.63 -22.04 -12.77
CA CYS A 68 24.25 -22.71 -11.63
C CYS A 68 25.59 -22.09 -11.24
N GLU A 69 26.39 -21.64 -12.21
CA GLU A 69 27.73 -21.10 -12.00
C GLU A 69 27.75 -19.71 -11.34
N ASP A 70 26.77 -18.86 -11.62
CA ASP A 70 26.70 -17.49 -11.10
C ASP A 70 25.64 -17.32 -9.99
N VAL A 71 24.38 -17.68 -10.30
CA VAL A 71 23.24 -17.38 -9.43
C VAL A 71 23.07 -18.45 -8.34
N GLY A 72 23.35 -19.72 -8.67
CA GLY A 72 23.10 -20.89 -7.84
C GLY A 72 21.61 -21.27 -7.72
N VAL A 73 21.33 -22.49 -7.25
CA VAL A 73 19.97 -23.07 -7.27
C VAL A 73 19.64 -23.76 -5.95
N ASP A 74 18.44 -23.48 -5.40
CA ASP A 74 17.94 -24.16 -4.21
C ASP A 74 17.04 -25.36 -4.56
N VAL A 75 16.21 -25.24 -5.61
CA VAL A 75 15.36 -26.33 -6.12
C VAL A 75 15.31 -26.30 -7.65
N VAL A 76 15.38 -27.48 -8.27
CA VAL A 76 15.12 -27.66 -9.71
C VAL A 76 13.73 -28.24 -9.91
N LYS A 77 12.92 -27.59 -10.75
CA LYS A 77 11.58 -28.05 -11.14
C LYS A 77 11.57 -28.48 -12.60
N THR A 78 11.07 -29.67 -12.87
CA THR A 78 10.91 -30.24 -14.22
C THR A 78 9.46 -30.66 -14.45
N VAL A 79 9.01 -30.78 -15.70
CA VAL A 79 7.66 -31.25 -16.04
C VAL A 79 7.71 -32.59 -16.79
N SER A 80 6.81 -33.50 -16.43
CA SER A 80 6.57 -34.77 -17.14
C SER A 80 5.40 -34.64 -18.12
N LYS A 81 5.44 -35.38 -19.24
CA LYS A 81 4.36 -35.45 -20.24
C LYS A 81 3.30 -36.49 -19.84
N GLY A 82 2.02 -36.11 -19.85
CA GLY A 82 0.89 -37.04 -19.82
C GLY A 82 -0.46 -36.32 -19.72
N GLU A 83 -1.44 -36.75 -20.52
CA GLU A 83 -2.84 -36.31 -20.48
C GLU A 83 -3.73 -37.55 -20.27
N GLU A 84 -4.60 -37.56 -19.24
CA GLU A 84 -5.83 -38.37 -19.20
C GLU A 84 -6.91 -37.72 -18.30
N GLU A 85 -8.17 -37.78 -18.76
CA GLU A 85 -9.39 -37.19 -18.16
C GLU A 85 -9.84 -37.85 -16.84
N ARG A 86 -10.45 -37.09 -15.89
CA ARG A 86 -11.10 -37.64 -14.67
C ARG A 86 -12.25 -36.81 -14.07
N GLU A 87 -13.21 -37.50 -13.42
CA GLU A 87 -14.38 -37.02 -12.65
C GLU A 87 -14.07 -36.65 -11.17
N VAL A 88 -12.91 -37.06 -10.64
CA VAL A 88 -12.42 -36.79 -9.27
C VAL A 88 -10.93 -36.44 -9.34
N VAL A 89 -10.49 -35.41 -8.61
CA VAL A 89 -9.08 -35.02 -8.53
C VAL A 89 -8.43 -35.68 -7.32
N LEU A 90 -7.66 -36.75 -7.56
CA LEU A 90 -6.82 -37.40 -6.56
C LEU A 90 -5.36 -37.02 -6.80
N ASN A 91 -4.79 -36.24 -5.90
CA ASN A 91 -3.35 -35.97 -5.90
C ASN A 91 -2.64 -37.01 -5.03
N VAL A 92 -1.95 -37.94 -5.66
CA VAL A 92 -1.26 -39.04 -4.98
C VAL A 92 0.22 -38.72 -4.87
N LEU A 93 0.71 -38.55 -3.65
CA LEU A 93 2.12 -38.45 -3.34
C LEU A 93 2.63 -39.82 -2.90
N VAL A 94 3.63 -40.35 -3.61
CA VAL A 94 4.31 -41.60 -3.26
C VAL A 94 5.71 -41.27 -2.76
N GLY A 95 6.04 -41.69 -1.54
CA GLY A 95 7.38 -41.53 -0.95
C GLY A 95 7.82 -42.80 -0.20
N GLU A 96 9.06 -42.79 0.29
CA GLU A 96 9.63 -43.94 1.05
C GLU A 96 8.82 -44.31 2.30
N SER A 97 8.07 -43.35 2.85
CA SER A 97 7.22 -43.50 4.03
C SER A 97 5.75 -43.88 3.72
N GLY A 98 5.39 -44.10 2.45
CA GLY A 98 4.07 -44.57 2.04
C GLY A 98 3.37 -43.69 1.00
N VAL A 99 2.08 -43.94 0.81
CA VAL A 99 1.21 -43.23 -0.14
C VAL A 99 0.32 -42.24 0.60
N THR A 100 0.38 -40.95 0.22
CA THR A 100 -0.54 -39.92 0.70
C THR A 100 -1.49 -39.55 -0.44
N VAL A 101 -2.80 -39.72 -0.21
CA VAL A 101 -3.84 -39.32 -1.16
C VAL A 101 -4.49 -38.04 -0.65
N LEU A 102 -4.50 -37.00 -1.49
CA LEU A 102 -5.24 -35.77 -1.25
C LEU A 102 -6.43 -35.73 -2.20
N GLU A 103 -7.62 -35.80 -1.61
CA GLU A 103 -8.90 -35.73 -2.31
C GLU A 103 -9.40 -34.29 -2.29
N GLY A 104 -9.84 -33.79 -3.45
CA GLY A 104 -10.47 -32.48 -3.60
C GLY A 104 -11.72 -32.57 -4.48
N GLU A 105 -12.63 -31.60 -4.33
CA GLU A 105 -13.81 -31.51 -5.17
C GLU A 105 -13.43 -31.19 -6.62
N TYR A 106 -14.06 -31.86 -7.59
CA TYR A 106 -13.88 -31.54 -9.00
C TYR A 106 -14.53 -30.20 -9.34
N LEU A 107 -13.71 -29.20 -9.66
CA LEU A 107 -14.19 -27.88 -10.07
C LEU A 107 -14.53 -27.88 -11.57
N ARG A 108 -15.81 -27.74 -11.90
CA ARG A 108 -16.26 -27.51 -13.28
C ARG A 108 -15.87 -26.10 -13.71
N SER A 109 -14.75 -25.99 -14.42
CA SER A 109 -14.24 -24.75 -14.99
C SER A 109 -13.60 -25.01 -16.34
N ARG A 110 -13.71 -24.07 -17.28
CA ARG A 110 -12.91 -24.07 -18.52
C ARG A 110 -11.48 -23.57 -18.30
N ASN A 111 -11.19 -23.05 -17.10
CA ASN A 111 -9.92 -22.43 -16.75
C ASN A 111 -9.04 -23.41 -15.96
N THR A 112 -8.58 -24.47 -16.62
CA THR A 112 -7.76 -25.54 -16.02
C THR A 112 -6.40 -25.68 -16.71
N HIS A 113 -6.12 -24.82 -17.70
CA HIS A 113 -4.87 -24.83 -18.44
C HIS A 113 -3.70 -24.52 -17.50
N GLY A 114 -2.63 -25.31 -17.62
CA GLY A 114 -1.41 -25.14 -16.83
C GLY A 114 -1.51 -25.50 -15.33
N THR A 115 -2.59 -26.12 -14.87
CA THR A 115 -2.75 -26.54 -13.46
C THR A 115 -1.64 -27.48 -12.98
N GLY A 116 -1.23 -28.47 -13.80
CA GLY A 116 -0.16 -29.39 -13.46
C GLY A 116 1.23 -28.73 -13.34
N CYS A 117 1.57 -27.82 -14.27
CA CYS A 117 2.82 -27.06 -14.20
C CYS A 117 2.84 -26.17 -12.96
N SER A 118 1.74 -25.45 -12.74
CA SER A 118 1.54 -24.57 -11.60
C SER A 118 1.62 -25.32 -10.27
N LEU A 119 1.02 -26.52 -10.17
CA LEU A 119 1.06 -27.36 -8.97
C LEU A 119 2.50 -27.77 -8.64
N ALA A 120 3.25 -28.26 -9.62
CA ALA A 120 4.64 -28.65 -9.44
C ALA A 120 5.52 -27.48 -9.00
N SER A 121 5.30 -26.29 -9.56
CA SER A 121 6.03 -25.08 -9.18
C SER A 121 5.68 -24.59 -7.76
N ALA A 122 4.41 -24.69 -7.35
CA ALA A 122 4.00 -24.37 -5.98
C ALA A 122 4.59 -25.37 -4.96
N ILE A 123 4.67 -26.67 -5.30
CA ILE A 123 5.35 -27.67 -4.48
C ILE A 123 6.84 -27.32 -4.34
N ALA A 124 7.51 -27.02 -5.45
CA ALA A 124 8.93 -26.65 -5.45
C ALA A 124 9.22 -25.44 -4.55
N CYS A 125 8.39 -24.40 -4.62
CA CYS A 125 8.51 -23.22 -3.75
C CYS A 125 8.32 -23.59 -2.27
N ASN A 126 7.26 -24.35 -1.95
CA ASN A 126 7.00 -24.78 -0.57
C ASN A 126 8.13 -25.66 -0.01
N LEU A 127 8.75 -26.51 -0.83
CA LEU A 127 9.91 -27.31 -0.45
C LEU A 127 11.16 -26.45 -0.22
N ALA A 128 11.40 -25.43 -1.06
CA ALA A 128 12.52 -24.50 -0.90
C ALA A 128 12.42 -23.68 0.41
N GLU A 129 11.20 -23.45 0.88
CA GLU A 129 10.88 -22.88 2.19
C GLU A 129 11.02 -23.88 3.37
N GLY A 130 11.49 -25.11 3.10
CA GLY A 130 11.74 -26.13 4.12
C GLY A 130 10.49 -26.87 4.62
N MET A 131 9.37 -26.80 3.90
CA MET A 131 8.16 -27.54 4.30
C MET A 131 8.32 -29.05 4.09
N ALA A 132 7.77 -29.85 4.99
CA ALA A 132 7.62 -31.28 4.78
C ALA A 132 6.76 -31.57 3.54
N MET A 133 7.10 -32.62 2.78
CA MET A 133 6.48 -32.94 1.49
C MET A 133 4.94 -32.95 1.53
N ALA A 134 4.33 -33.67 2.47
CA ALA A 134 2.86 -33.73 2.57
C ALA A 134 2.22 -32.34 2.77
N LYS A 135 2.87 -31.46 3.54
CA LYS A 135 2.42 -30.08 3.76
C LYS A 135 2.60 -29.22 2.51
N ALA A 136 3.73 -29.38 1.80
CA ALA A 136 4.02 -28.68 0.56
C ALA A 136 2.98 -29.00 -0.53
N VAL A 137 2.66 -30.30 -0.70
CA VAL A 137 1.63 -30.75 -1.66
C VAL A 137 0.24 -30.26 -1.26
N LYS A 138 -0.12 -30.32 0.02
CA LYS A 138 -1.41 -29.81 0.50
C LYS A 138 -1.58 -28.31 0.20
N LYS A 139 -0.58 -27.48 0.52
CA LYS A 139 -0.63 -26.04 0.25
C LYS A 139 -0.67 -25.72 -1.24
N ALA A 140 0.10 -26.45 -2.05
CA ALA A 140 0.09 -26.29 -3.49
C ALA A 140 -1.30 -26.57 -4.09
N ASN A 141 -2.00 -27.61 -3.62
CA ASN A 141 -3.37 -27.89 -4.06
C ASN A 141 -4.35 -26.77 -3.70
N GLN A 142 -4.28 -26.22 -2.49
CA GLN A 142 -5.11 -25.09 -2.08
C GLN A 142 -4.88 -23.84 -2.95
N TYR A 143 -3.62 -23.58 -3.32
CA TYR A 143 -3.27 -22.51 -4.25
C TYR A 143 -3.90 -22.73 -5.63
N ILE A 144 -3.80 -23.93 -6.19
CA ILE A 144 -4.42 -24.24 -7.50
C ILE A 144 -5.95 -24.12 -7.45
N GLU A 145 -6.57 -24.64 -6.40
CA GLU A 145 -8.02 -24.58 -6.22
C GLU A 145 -8.53 -23.12 -6.18
N ALA A 146 -7.85 -22.26 -5.42
CA ALA A 146 -8.15 -20.83 -5.37
C ALA A 146 -7.92 -20.13 -6.72
N GLY A 147 -6.83 -20.49 -7.42
CA GLY A 147 -6.55 -19.99 -8.76
C GLY A 147 -7.62 -20.34 -9.79
N ILE A 148 -8.19 -21.55 -9.72
CA ILE A 148 -9.33 -21.97 -10.57
C ILE A 148 -10.59 -21.19 -10.19
N LYS A 149 -10.91 -21.09 -8.89
CA LYS A 149 -12.11 -20.40 -8.38
C LYS A 149 -12.17 -18.92 -8.74
N THR A 150 -11.00 -18.27 -8.82
CA THR A 150 -10.87 -16.83 -9.08
C THR A 150 -10.41 -16.50 -10.51
N ALA A 151 -10.38 -17.51 -11.39
CA ALA A 151 -9.92 -17.35 -12.76
C ALA A 151 -10.84 -16.44 -13.58
N MET A 152 -10.25 -15.52 -14.32
CA MET A 152 -10.94 -14.74 -15.35
C MET A 152 -10.86 -15.49 -16.69
N ASN A 153 -11.90 -15.35 -17.51
CA ASN A 153 -11.95 -16.00 -18.81
C ASN A 153 -11.04 -15.26 -19.81
N ILE A 154 -9.92 -15.88 -20.17
CA ILE A 154 -8.98 -15.38 -21.17
C ILE A 154 -8.95 -16.35 -22.35
N GLY A 155 -9.07 -15.82 -23.57
CA GLY A 155 -9.18 -16.62 -24.79
C GLY A 155 -10.53 -17.31 -24.96
N SER A 156 -10.68 -18.07 -26.03
CA SER A 156 -11.93 -18.77 -26.39
C SER A 156 -11.89 -20.27 -26.10
N GLY A 157 -10.73 -20.84 -25.75
CA GLY A 157 -10.55 -22.26 -25.43
C GLY A 157 -10.37 -22.52 -23.94
N SER A 158 -9.46 -23.43 -23.60
CA SER A 158 -9.09 -23.73 -22.21
C SER A 158 -8.26 -22.58 -21.62
N GLY A 159 -8.85 -21.84 -20.68
CA GLY A 159 -8.24 -20.65 -20.11
C GLY A 159 -7.23 -20.95 -18.98
N PRO A 160 -6.37 -19.98 -18.64
CA PRO A 160 -5.43 -20.11 -17.52
C PRO A 160 -6.13 -19.95 -16.15
N ILE A 161 -5.52 -20.48 -15.10
CA ILE A 161 -5.90 -20.15 -13.72
C ILE A 161 -5.46 -18.72 -13.35
N ASN A 162 -6.04 -18.14 -12.30
CA ASN A 162 -5.52 -16.90 -11.74
C ASN A 162 -4.29 -17.16 -10.84
N HIS A 163 -3.08 -17.01 -11.38
CA HIS A 163 -1.84 -17.21 -10.62
C HIS A 163 -1.58 -16.17 -9.51
N PHE A 164 -2.26 -15.02 -9.55
CA PHE A 164 -2.02 -13.90 -8.64
C PHE A 164 -3.16 -13.69 -7.64
N HIS A 165 -4.01 -14.71 -7.43
CA HIS A 165 -5.19 -14.64 -6.56
C HIS A 165 -4.86 -14.31 -5.08
N SER A 166 -3.61 -14.42 -4.67
CA SER A 166 -3.11 -14.12 -3.32
C SER A 166 -1.99 -13.08 -3.31
N VAL A 167 -1.80 -12.36 -4.42
CA VAL A 167 -0.78 -11.29 -4.55
C VAL A 167 -1.49 -9.95 -4.59
N TYR A 168 -1.03 -9.03 -3.74
CA TYR A 168 -1.55 -7.67 -3.67
C TYR A 168 -0.44 -6.71 -4.13
N MET A 169 -0.77 -5.88 -5.12
CA MET A 169 0.14 -4.87 -5.65
C MET A 169 -0.21 -3.51 -5.05
N LEU A 170 0.81 -2.77 -4.61
CA LEU A 170 0.64 -1.38 -4.22
C LEU A 170 0.43 -0.55 -5.50
N PRO A 171 -0.55 0.37 -5.55
CA PRO A 171 -0.76 1.21 -6.73
C PRO A 171 0.26 2.35 -6.86
N PHE A 172 1.22 2.42 -5.93
CA PHE A 172 2.28 3.42 -5.90
C PHE A 172 3.61 2.76 -5.53
N THR A 173 4.71 3.41 -5.85
CA THR A 173 6.05 2.98 -5.46
C THR A 173 6.34 3.35 -4.00
N PRO A 174 7.15 2.56 -3.27
CA PRO A 174 7.59 2.92 -1.92
C PRO A 174 8.17 4.34 -1.88
N GLY A 175 7.73 5.14 -0.91
CA GLY A 175 8.08 6.55 -0.78
C GLY A 175 7.12 7.54 -1.46
N ASN A 176 6.22 7.07 -2.33
CA ASN A 176 5.34 7.95 -3.13
C ASN A 176 3.86 7.93 -2.71
N PHE A 177 3.55 7.51 -1.48
CA PHE A 177 2.17 7.46 -0.98
C PHE A 177 1.47 8.82 -0.99
N ILE A 178 2.18 9.86 -0.53
CA ILE A 178 1.61 11.21 -0.44
C ILE A 178 1.33 11.75 -1.85
N SER A 179 2.30 11.63 -2.76
CA SER A 179 2.10 12.00 -4.17
C SER A 179 0.92 11.26 -4.78
N TYR A 180 0.84 9.94 -4.55
CA TYR A 180 -0.29 9.13 -5.00
C TYR A 180 -1.64 9.64 -4.46
N LEU A 181 -1.74 10.01 -3.18
CA LEU A 181 -2.96 10.57 -2.61
C LEU A 181 -3.33 11.91 -3.24
N LEU A 182 -2.35 12.81 -3.39
CA LEU A 182 -2.56 14.14 -3.94
C LEU A 182 -2.88 14.13 -5.45
N ASP A 183 -2.44 13.11 -6.17
CA ASP A 183 -2.69 12.93 -7.60
C ASP A 183 -4.08 12.35 -7.90
N ARG A 184 -4.85 11.94 -6.89
CA ARG A 184 -6.23 11.45 -7.08
C ARG A 184 -7.14 12.56 -7.58
N GLU A 185 -7.94 12.27 -8.60
CA GLU A 185 -8.89 13.24 -9.19
C GLU A 185 -9.85 13.84 -8.14
N GLU A 186 -10.31 13.03 -7.17
CA GLU A 186 -11.21 13.48 -6.10
C GLU A 186 -10.53 14.39 -5.07
N VAL A 187 -9.20 14.34 -4.97
CA VAL A 187 -8.42 15.09 -3.97
C VAL A 187 -7.89 16.40 -4.55
N GLN A 188 -7.53 16.43 -5.84
CA GLN A 188 -6.86 17.57 -6.46
C GLN A 188 -7.59 18.91 -6.28
N LYS A 189 -8.92 18.92 -6.50
CA LYS A 189 -9.71 20.16 -6.38
C LYS A 189 -9.82 20.61 -4.90
N PRO A 190 -10.32 19.81 -3.95
CA PRO A 190 -10.37 20.20 -2.54
C PRO A 190 -8.99 20.56 -1.97
N TRP A 191 -7.95 19.85 -2.38
CA TRP A 191 -6.58 20.12 -1.95
C TRP A 191 -6.09 21.49 -2.42
N LYS A 192 -6.39 21.85 -3.67
CA LYS A 192 -6.06 23.18 -4.19
C LYS A 192 -6.86 24.27 -3.48
N GLU A 193 -8.17 24.08 -3.32
CA GLU A 193 -9.04 25.06 -2.63
C GLU A 193 -8.58 25.29 -1.18
N TYR A 194 -8.20 24.23 -0.48
CA TYR A 194 -7.60 24.32 0.85
C TYR A 194 -6.24 25.04 0.85
N THR A 195 -5.30 24.56 0.04
CA THR A 195 -3.92 25.06 0.11
C THR A 195 -3.76 26.43 -0.54
N GLU A 196 -4.59 26.81 -1.51
CA GLU A 196 -4.57 28.12 -2.20
C GLU A 196 -5.74 29.01 -1.79
N HIS A 197 -6.37 28.78 -0.64
CA HIS A 197 -7.51 29.56 -0.18
C HIS A 197 -7.23 31.08 -0.09
N GLU A 198 -8.23 31.93 -0.34
CA GLU A 198 -8.10 33.41 -0.30
C GLU A 198 -7.49 33.87 1.04
N PHE A 199 -7.88 33.23 2.14
CA PHE A 199 -7.36 33.53 3.47
C PHE A 199 -5.83 33.48 3.52
N VAL A 200 -5.21 32.41 3.02
CA VAL A 200 -3.76 32.22 3.07
C VAL A 200 -3.03 33.08 2.03
N GLN A 201 -3.67 33.35 0.88
CA GLN A 201 -3.13 34.31 -0.09
C GLN A 201 -3.03 35.71 0.53
N ARG A 202 -4.09 36.13 1.24
CA ARG A 202 -4.14 37.44 1.91
C ARG A 202 -3.27 37.55 3.15
N MET A 203 -2.94 36.42 3.78
CA MET A 203 -1.86 36.38 4.77
C MET A 203 -0.50 36.68 4.14
N GLY A 204 -0.23 36.08 2.97
CA GLY A 204 1.01 36.28 2.22
C GLY A 204 1.20 37.73 1.76
N ASP A 205 0.19 38.32 1.13
CA ASP A 205 0.25 39.71 0.64
C ASP A 205 0.02 40.78 1.73
N GLY A 206 -0.31 40.37 2.95
CA GLY A 206 -0.51 41.24 4.11
C GLY A 206 -1.85 41.99 4.14
N THR A 207 -2.81 41.67 3.26
CA THR A 207 -4.12 42.34 3.16
C THR A 207 -5.24 41.67 3.95
N LEU A 208 -4.96 40.55 4.64
CA LEU A 208 -5.94 39.89 5.50
C LEU A 208 -6.40 40.87 6.60
N PRO A 209 -7.71 40.99 6.90
CA PRO A 209 -8.15 41.76 8.06
C PRO A 209 -7.71 41.07 9.34
N VAL A 210 -7.18 41.84 10.29
CA VAL A 210 -6.65 41.32 11.56
C VAL A 210 -7.73 40.57 12.33
N GLU A 211 -8.97 41.04 12.31
CA GLU A 211 -10.08 40.43 13.02
C GLU A 211 -10.37 39.01 12.51
N LYS A 212 -10.22 38.77 11.19
CA LYS A 212 -10.36 37.43 10.60
C LYS A 212 -9.22 36.51 11.01
N PHE A 213 -8.00 37.03 11.10
CA PHE A 213 -6.85 36.28 11.58
C PHE A 213 -7.00 35.90 13.06
N MET A 214 -7.47 36.84 13.88
CA MET A 214 -7.73 36.57 15.30
C MET A 214 -8.84 35.54 15.50
N TYR A 215 -9.93 35.64 14.73
CA TYR A 215 -10.99 34.63 14.75
C TYR A 215 -10.45 33.24 14.38
N TYR A 216 -9.63 33.15 13.32
CA TYR A 216 -8.95 31.90 12.95
C TYR A 216 -8.10 31.34 14.10
N LEU A 217 -7.23 32.13 14.72
CA LEU A 217 -6.36 31.67 15.82
C LEU A 217 -7.15 31.14 17.03
N VAL A 218 -8.27 31.79 17.37
CA VAL A 218 -9.14 31.33 18.45
C VAL A 218 -9.79 29.99 18.11
N GLN A 219 -10.32 29.84 16.90
CA GLN A 219 -10.89 28.58 16.45
C GLN A 219 -9.84 27.48 16.32
N ASP A 220 -8.63 27.82 15.85
CA ASP A 220 -7.53 26.88 15.72
C ASP A 220 -7.00 26.40 17.07
N TYR A 221 -7.04 27.25 18.11
CA TYR A 221 -6.81 26.79 19.49
C TYR A 221 -7.78 25.66 19.90
N LEU A 222 -9.09 25.87 19.68
CA LEU A 222 -10.11 24.87 20.02
C LEU A 222 -9.94 23.59 19.18
N PHE A 223 -9.63 23.75 17.90
CA PHE A 223 -9.26 22.66 16.98
C PHE A 223 -8.07 21.85 17.52
N LEU A 224 -6.96 22.51 17.88
CA LEU A 224 -5.73 21.85 18.32
C LEU A 224 -5.91 21.07 19.64
N VAL A 225 -6.84 21.49 20.51
CA VAL A 225 -7.22 20.70 21.69
C VAL A 225 -7.84 19.35 21.28
N GLN A 226 -8.77 19.35 20.33
CA GLN A 226 -9.38 18.11 19.84
C GLN A 226 -8.39 17.28 19.01
N PHE A 227 -7.57 17.95 18.19
CA PHE A 227 -6.52 17.31 17.39
C PHE A 227 -5.45 16.64 18.28
N SER A 228 -5.14 17.23 19.44
CA SER A 228 -4.27 16.62 20.46
C SER A 228 -4.90 15.35 21.05
N ARG A 229 -6.22 15.31 21.27
CA ARG A 229 -6.93 14.09 21.70
C ARG A 229 -6.87 13.00 20.63
N ALA A 230 -7.10 13.35 19.36
CA ALA A 230 -6.99 12.42 18.24
C ALA A 230 -5.56 11.89 18.08
N THR A 231 -4.54 12.73 18.26
CA THR A 231 -3.14 12.33 18.23
C THR A 231 -2.78 11.40 19.41
N ALA A 232 -3.30 11.66 20.61
CA ALA A 232 -3.17 10.74 21.74
C ALA A 232 -3.88 9.39 21.48
N LEU A 233 -5.03 9.40 20.79
CA LEU A 233 -5.70 8.19 20.35
C LEU A 233 -4.87 7.38 19.34
N SER A 234 -4.10 8.06 18.47
CA SER A 234 -3.12 7.39 17.61
C SER A 234 -2.05 6.66 18.42
N ALA A 235 -1.55 7.26 19.52
CA ALA A 235 -0.63 6.59 20.42
C ALA A 235 -1.27 5.31 21.01
N TYR A 236 -2.50 5.41 21.50
CA TYR A 236 -3.25 4.25 22.04
C TYR A 236 -3.42 3.11 21.02
N LYS A 237 -3.64 3.43 19.75
CA LYS A 237 -3.86 2.43 18.68
C LYS A 237 -2.57 1.87 18.08
N SER A 238 -1.42 2.41 18.43
CA SER A 238 -0.13 1.99 17.86
C SER A 238 0.28 0.60 18.39
N SER A 239 0.85 -0.24 17.52
CA SER A 239 1.22 -1.63 17.88
C SER A 239 2.65 -1.78 18.39
N ASN A 240 3.45 -0.70 18.38
CA ASN A 240 4.84 -0.72 18.81
C ASN A 240 5.24 0.57 19.55
N LEU A 241 6.25 0.44 20.43
CA LEU A 241 6.67 1.52 21.32
C LEU A 241 7.25 2.73 20.57
N LYS A 242 7.87 2.52 19.42
CA LYS A 242 8.44 3.60 18.59
C LYS A 242 7.33 4.54 18.11
N ASP A 243 6.23 3.99 17.59
CA ASP A 243 5.11 4.79 17.09
C ASP A 243 4.34 5.46 18.22
N ILE A 244 4.19 4.81 19.38
CA ILE A 244 3.64 5.42 20.60
C ILE A 244 4.45 6.68 20.96
N GLY A 245 5.77 6.56 21.07
CA GLY A 245 6.65 7.68 21.43
C GLY A 245 6.58 8.83 20.43
N MET A 246 6.44 8.53 19.13
CA MET A 246 6.25 9.55 18.10
C MET A 246 4.93 10.32 18.26
N SER A 247 3.81 9.64 18.48
CA SER A 247 2.51 10.29 18.68
C SER A 247 2.50 11.14 19.96
N VAL A 248 3.16 10.69 21.03
CA VAL A 248 3.36 11.51 22.24
C VAL A 248 4.14 12.78 21.92
N GLN A 249 5.23 12.68 21.16
CA GLN A 249 6.02 13.85 20.76
C GLN A 249 5.22 14.82 19.87
N GLN A 250 4.29 14.32 19.05
CA GLN A 250 3.37 15.16 18.28
C GLN A 250 2.44 15.95 19.21
N VAL A 251 1.86 15.33 20.25
CA VAL A 251 1.05 16.05 21.26
C VAL A 251 1.85 17.16 21.94
N VAL A 252 3.11 16.90 22.30
CA VAL A 252 4.01 17.93 22.86
C VAL A 252 4.24 19.07 21.87
N THR A 253 4.39 18.76 20.57
CA THR A 253 4.57 19.79 19.53
C THR A 253 3.34 20.67 19.40
N LEU A 254 2.14 20.08 19.38
CA LEU A 254 0.86 20.80 19.34
C LEU A 254 0.68 21.70 20.58
N GLN A 255 1.17 21.27 21.74
CA GLN A 255 1.13 22.08 22.95
C GLN A 255 1.97 23.36 22.83
N GLU A 256 3.14 23.31 22.18
CA GLU A 256 3.96 24.51 21.94
C GLU A 256 3.30 25.45 20.93
N GLU A 257 2.65 24.92 19.90
CA GLU A 257 1.88 25.69 18.91
C GLU A 257 0.72 26.45 19.56
N ILE A 258 -0.03 25.77 20.44
CA ILE A 258 -1.11 26.38 21.24
C ILE A 258 -0.62 27.60 22.04
N LYS A 259 0.56 27.52 22.67
CA LYS A 259 1.11 28.65 23.46
C LYS A 259 1.36 29.88 22.58
N LEU A 260 1.76 29.67 21.33
CA LEU A 260 2.00 30.76 20.39
C LEU A 260 0.67 31.43 20.01
N HIS A 261 -0.40 30.66 19.77
CA HIS A 261 -1.73 31.22 19.52
C HIS A 261 -2.23 32.06 20.70
N ILE A 262 -2.06 31.57 21.93
CA ILE A 262 -2.40 32.34 23.14
C ILE A 262 -1.61 33.66 23.20
N ASN A 263 -0.31 33.64 22.85
CA ASN A 263 0.50 34.85 22.85
C ASN A 263 0.04 35.86 21.80
N PHE A 264 -0.29 35.41 20.58
CA PHE A 264 -0.92 36.28 19.58
C PHE A 264 -2.22 36.88 20.11
N CYS A 265 -3.10 36.08 20.70
CA CYS A 265 -4.35 36.56 21.27
C CYS A 265 -4.14 37.65 22.33
N LYS A 266 -3.12 37.51 23.19
CA LYS A 266 -2.78 38.51 24.21
C LYS A 266 -2.37 39.86 23.61
N ASP A 267 -1.61 39.87 22.54
CA ASP A 267 -1.17 41.11 21.86
C ASP A 267 -2.36 41.92 21.31
N TYR A 268 -3.51 41.27 21.12
CA TYR A 268 -4.76 41.88 20.67
C TYR A 268 -5.84 41.99 21.77
N GLY A 269 -5.44 41.82 23.04
CA GLY A 269 -6.32 42.05 24.19
C GLY A 269 -7.27 40.91 24.54
N LEU A 270 -7.08 39.72 23.98
CA LEU A 270 -7.83 38.51 24.37
C LEU A 270 -7.07 37.75 25.45
N SER A 271 -7.71 37.46 26.57
CA SER A 271 -7.15 36.60 27.60
C SER A 271 -7.29 35.12 27.20
N GLU A 272 -6.46 34.26 27.79
CA GLU A 272 -6.56 32.80 27.59
C GLU A 272 -7.95 32.27 27.99
N THR A 273 -8.55 32.85 29.04
CA THR A 273 -9.92 32.53 29.47
C THR A 273 -10.95 32.88 28.39
N ASP A 274 -10.77 34.00 27.68
CA ASP A 274 -11.69 34.40 26.60
C ASP A 274 -11.61 33.40 25.43
N VAL A 275 -10.39 32.96 25.08
CA VAL A 275 -10.16 31.95 24.05
C VAL A 275 -10.82 30.62 24.42
N ILE A 276 -10.58 30.13 25.65
CA ILE A 276 -11.11 28.84 26.14
C ILE A 276 -12.65 28.82 26.18
N ASN A 277 -13.27 29.94 26.52
CA ASN A 277 -14.72 30.04 26.64
C ASN A 277 -15.43 30.39 25.32
N THR A 278 -14.68 30.55 24.22
CA THR A 278 -15.26 30.77 22.90
C THR A 278 -15.95 29.50 22.41
N GLU A 279 -17.11 29.65 21.77
CA GLU A 279 -17.84 28.54 21.17
C GLU A 279 -17.10 28.00 19.92
N GLU A 280 -17.04 26.67 19.78
CA GLU A 280 -16.54 26.03 18.56
C GLU A 280 -17.45 26.41 17.39
N ASP A 281 -16.87 26.95 16.32
CA ASP A 281 -17.61 27.21 15.10
C ASP A 281 -18.08 25.89 14.45
N GLN A 282 -19.08 25.96 13.57
CA GLN A 282 -19.57 24.80 12.84
C GLN A 282 -18.45 24.12 12.05
N ALA A 283 -17.55 24.87 11.39
CA ALA A 283 -16.45 24.31 10.63
C ALA A 283 -15.44 23.57 11.54
N THR A 284 -15.07 24.18 12.68
CA THR A 284 -14.21 23.58 13.71
C THR A 284 -14.82 22.31 14.27
N THR A 285 -16.11 22.36 14.58
CA THR A 285 -16.86 21.21 15.09
C THR A 285 -16.89 20.08 14.06
N ALA A 286 -17.31 20.36 12.82
CA ALA A 286 -17.41 19.34 11.77
C ALA A 286 -16.07 18.61 11.54
N TYR A 287 -14.96 19.36 11.42
CA TYR A 287 -13.64 18.78 11.23
C TYR A 287 -13.25 17.91 12.43
N THR A 288 -13.31 18.46 13.64
CA THR A 288 -12.82 17.74 14.84
C THR A 288 -13.66 16.50 15.14
N ARG A 289 -14.98 16.54 14.88
CA ARG A 289 -15.84 15.35 14.98
C ARG A 289 -15.49 14.31 13.93
N TYR A 290 -15.29 14.69 12.67
CA TYR A 290 -14.85 13.76 11.64
C TYR A 290 -13.57 13.01 12.04
N VAL A 291 -12.53 13.73 12.46
CA VAL A 291 -11.25 13.11 12.85
C VAL A 291 -11.41 12.19 14.06
N LEU A 292 -12.14 12.63 15.09
CA LEU A 292 -12.37 11.83 16.30
C LEU A 292 -13.25 10.61 16.01
N ASP A 293 -14.26 10.73 15.15
CA ASP A 293 -15.15 9.62 14.79
C ASP A 293 -14.41 8.57 13.97
N ILE A 294 -13.59 8.97 13.00
CA ILE A 294 -12.66 8.06 12.31
C ILE A 294 -11.71 7.43 13.33
N GLY A 295 -11.15 8.24 14.22
CA GLY A 295 -10.30 7.77 15.30
C GLY A 295 -10.98 6.70 16.16
N MET A 296 -12.21 6.89 16.59
CA MET A 296 -12.90 5.95 17.46
C MET A 296 -13.36 4.69 16.71
N SER A 297 -13.86 4.85 15.49
CA SER A 297 -14.54 3.78 14.73
C SER A 297 -13.61 2.95 13.84
N GLN A 298 -12.48 3.51 13.40
CA GLN A 298 -11.57 2.87 12.45
C GLN A 298 -10.23 2.48 13.09
N ASP A 299 -9.34 1.87 12.29
CA ASP A 299 -8.02 1.46 12.75
C ASP A 299 -7.00 2.62 12.79
N TRP A 300 -5.78 2.32 13.24
CA TRP A 300 -4.72 3.31 13.40
C TRP A 300 -4.42 4.05 12.09
N LEU A 301 -4.42 3.34 10.97
CA LEU A 301 -4.11 3.90 9.66
C LEU A 301 -5.17 4.91 9.22
N ALA A 302 -6.45 4.57 9.35
CA ALA A 302 -7.53 5.47 9.00
C ALA A 302 -7.41 6.80 9.74
N LEU A 303 -7.08 6.72 11.04
CA LEU A 303 -6.79 7.90 11.84
C LEU A 303 -5.57 8.65 11.34
N GLN A 304 -4.49 7.98 10.91
CA GLN A 304 -3.34 8.67 10.30
C GLN A 304 -3.74 9.43 9.03
N ILE A 305 -4.56 8.82 8.16
CA ILE A 305 -5.05 9.47 6.93
C ILE A 305 -5.91 10.70 7.28
N ALA A 306 -6.78 10.61 8.29
CA ALA A 306 -7.61 11.74 8.71
C ALA A 306 -6.82 12.91 9.32
N LEU A 307 -5.69 12.64 9.98
CA LEU A 307 -4.81 13.66 10.56
C LEU A 307 -3.90 14.33 9.51
N LEU A 308 -3.64 13.64 8.41
CA LEU A 308 -2.61 13.99 7.43
C LEU A 308 -2.82 15.35 6.71
N PRO A 309 -4.04 15.73 6.28
CA PRO A 309 -4.25 16.98 5.53
C PRO A 309 -3.80 18.21 6.31
N CYS A 310 -4.08 18.25 7.62
CA CYS A 310 -3.65 19.35 8.49
C CYS A 310 -2.12 19.44 8.52
N LEU A 311 -1.43 18.33 8.81
CA LEU A 311 0.03 18.35 8.95
C LEU A 311 0.75 18.74 7.65
N ILE A 312 0.30 18.20 6.51
CA ILE A 312 0.96 18.41 5.22
C ILE A 312 0.55 19.74 4.58
N GLY A 313 -0.73 20.09 4.68
CA GLY A 313 -1.29 21.27 4.02
C GLY A 313 -0.70 22.55 4.57
N TYR A 314 -0.64 22.71 5.89
CA TYR A 314 -0.04 23.89 6.53
C TYR A 314 1.43 24.07 6.19
N GLY A 315 2.21 22.98 6.13
CA GLY A 315 3.61 23.04 5.69
C GLY A 315 3.76 23.45 4.22
N ILE A 316 2.89 22.98 3.33
CA ILE A 316 2.90 23.35 1.90
C ILE A 316 2.48 24.81 1.70
N ILE A 317 1.42 25.25 2.39
CA ILE A 317 0.96 26.64 2.39
C ILE A 317 2.10 27.55 2.81
N ALA A 318 2.69 27.30 3.98
CA ALA A 318 3.72 28.14 4.54
C ALA A 318 4.98 28.16 3.67
N LYS A 319 5.40 27.00 3.15
CA LYS A 319 6.54 26.93 2.22
C LYS A 319 6.27 27.78 0.97
N ARG A 320 5.09 27.65 0.35
CA ARG A 320 4.73 28.46 -0.82
C ARG A 320 4.79 29.95 -0.50
N LEU A 321 4.15 30.40 0.57
CA LEU A 321 4.15 31.81 0.96
C LEU A 321 5.56 32.31 1.32
N TYR A 322 6.38 31.46 1.94
CA TYR A 322 7.76 31.79 2.29
C TYR A 322 8.68 31.88 1.07
N GLU A 323 8.45 31.10 0.03
CA GLU A 323 9.24 31.12 -1.21
C GLU A 323 8.74 32.16 -2.22
N ASP A 324 7.47 32.58 -2.12
CA ASP A 324 6.88 33.61 -2.99
C ASP A 324 7.53 34.99 -2.77
N PRO A 325 8.16 35.59 -3.80
CA PRO A 325 8.74 36.92 -3.71
C PRO A 325 7.72 38.04 -3.48
N SER A 326 6.44 37.81 -3.80
CA SER A 326 5.36 38.79 -3.63
C SER A 326 4.86 38.88 -2.19
N SER A 327 5.20 37.91 -1.33
CA SER A 327 4.79 37.92 0.07
C SER A 327 5.42 39.08 0.85
N VAL A 328 4.61 39.77 1.66
CA VAL A 328 5.04 40.88 2.51
C VAL A 328 5.71 40.32 3.76
N ARG A 329 7.03 40.56 3.88
CA ARG A 329 7.82 40.11 5.03
C ARG A 329 7.98 41.21 6.09
N VAL A 330 8.48 42.37 5.66
CA VAL A 330 8.81 43.48 6.56
C VAL A 330 7.52 44.20 6.96
N GLY A 331 7.25 44.25 8.26
CA GLY A 331 6.05 44.88 8.82
C GLY A 331 4.77 44.05 8.68
N SER A 332 4.86 42.83 8.15
CA SER A 332 3.72 41.92 8.13
C SER A 332 3.43 41.38 9.52
N ARG A 333 2.13 41.37 9.86
CA ARG A 333 1.62 40.83 11.13
C ARG A 333 1.50 39.31 11.11
N TYR A 334 1.59 38.70 9.92
CA TYR A 334 1.37 37.27 9.69
C TYR A 334 2.68 36.51 9.43
N TRP A 335 3.79 37.21 9.21
CA TRP A 335 5.04 36.60 8.77
C TRP A 335 5.60 35.57 9.77
N ILE A 336 5.48 35.86 11.05
CA ILE A 336 5.90 34.97 12.14
C ILE A 336 5.14 33.63 12.13
N TRP A 337 3.87 33.64 11.72
CA TRP A 337 3.10 32.41 11.52
C TRP A 337 3.70 31.61 10.36
N ILE A 338 4.00 32.24 9.23
CA ILE A 338 4.60 31.58 8.06
C ILE A 338 5.96 30.97 8.42
N GLU A 339 6.83 31.70 9.13
CA GLU A 339 8.15 31.22 9.53
C GLU A 339 8.09 29.97 10.40
N GLN A 340 7.09 29.87 11.28
CA GLN A 340 6.92 28.73 12.18
C GLN A 340 6.67 27.43 11.43
N TYR A 341 5.81 27.44 10.41
CA TYR A 341 5.49 26.24 9.62
C TYR A 341 6.58 25.88 8.60
N VAL A 342 7.57 26.76 8.37
CA VAL A 342 8.77 26.47 7.58
C VAL A 342 9.98 26.13 8.47
N ALA A 343 9.87 26.29 9.79
CA ALA A 343 10.93 25.95 10.73
C ALA A 343 11.32 24.47 10.65
N ASP A 344 12.58 24.16 11.01
CA ASP A 344 13.11 22.80 10.92
C ASP A 344 12.35 21.85 11.85
N GLU A 345 11.86 22.33 12.99
CA GLU A 345 11.03 21.57 13.93
C GLU A 345 9.72 21.09 13.30
N TYR A 346 9.03 21.96 12.54
CA TYR A 346 7.80 21.61 11.84
C TYR A 346 8.07 20.67 10.66
N ARG A 347 9.14 20.91 9.90
CA ARG A 347 9.60 19.99 8.85
C ARG A 347 9.91 18.60 9.41
N GLN A 348 10.56 18.52 10.56
CA GLN A 348 10.78 17.24 11.25
C GLN A 348 9.47 16.59 11.73
N ALA A 349 8.46 17.38 12.14
CA ALA A 349 7.15 16.85 12.50
C ALA A 349 6.42 16.27 11.28
N MET A 350 6.45 16.95 10.13
CA MET A 350 5.95 16.44 8.85
C MET A 350 6.65 15.14 8.44
N MET A 351 7.99 15.09 8.53
CA MET A 351 8.76 13.88 8.22
C MET A 351 8.47 12.72 9.18
N ARG A 352 8.15 13.00 10.45
CA ARG A 352 7.71 11.99 11.43
C ARG A 352 6.28 11.50 11.17
N GLY A 353 5.42 12.38 10.65
CA GLY A 353 4.05 12.04 10.23
C GLY A 353 3.94 11.53 8.78
N ASN A 354 5.05 11.46 8.04
CA ASN A 354 5.05 11.23 6.59
C ASN A 354 4.58 9.82 6.19
N GLY A 355 4.07 9.74 4.97
CA GLY A 355 3.44 8.57 4.35
C GLY A 355 4.29 7.28 4.32
N GLU A 356 5.62 7.33 4.44
CA GLU A 356 6.45 6.12 4.59
C GLU A 356 6.03 5.26 5.80
N ARG A 357 5.48 5.88 6.85
CA ARG A 357 4.93 5.19 8.03
C ARG A 357 3.60 4.50 7.74
N VAL A 358 2.74 5.16 6.96
CA VAL A 358 1.51 4.57 6.41
C VAL A 358 1.84 3.37 5.51
N LEU A 359 2.96 3.43 4.78
CA LEU A 359 3.44 2.34 3.92
C LEU A 359 4.07 1.16 4.64
N GLY A 360 4.73 1.38 5.78
CA GLY A 360 5.26 0.28 6.61
C GLY A 360 4.15 -0.68 7.07
N HIS A 361 2.94 -0.17 7.26
CA HIS A 361 1.71 -0.95 7.47
C HIS A 361 0.94 -1.26 6.18
N GLY A 362 1.37 -0.71 5.04
CA GLY A 362 0.80 -0.77 3.69
C GLY A 362 0.50 -2.17 3.16
N VAL A 363 1.37 -3.13 3.48
CA VAL A 363 1.22 -4.53 3.05
C VAL A 363 -0.01 -5.18 3.70
N GLU A 364 -0.41 -4.76 4.90
CA GLU A 364 -1.67 -5.20 5.54
C GLU A 364 -2.90 -4.44 5.04
N ILE A 365 -2.73 -3.30 4.35
CA ILE A 365 -3.82 -2.46 3.82
C ILE A 365 -4.40 -3.09 2.57
N TRP A 366 -3.54 -3.38 1.60
CA TRP A 366 -3.97 -3.87 0.29
C TRP A 366 -4.34 -5.34 0.31
N GLY A 367 -3.85 -6.10 1.29
CA GLY A 367 -4.31 -7.47 1.57
C GLY A 367 -5.71 -7.57 2.21
N ASN A 368 -6.33 -6.45 2.58
CA ASN A 368 -7.64 -6.41 3.22
C ASN A 368 -8.61 -5.47 2.45
N PRO A 369 -9.61 -6.02 1.73
CA PRO A 369 -10.55 -5.23 0.92
C PRO A 369 -11.26 -4.10 1.68
N ARG A 370 -11.49 -4.25 2.99
CA ARG A 370 -12.13 -3.21 3.82
C ARG A 370 -11.26 -1.98 4.06
N ARG A 371 -9.93 -2.11 3.94
CA ARG A 371 -8.97 -1.02 4.18
C ARG A 371 -8.70 -0.15 2.95
N SER A 372 -8.96 -0.66 1.74
CA SER A 372 -8.90 0.13 0.50
C SER A 372 -9.90 1.30 0.52
N GLN A 373 -11.11 1.07 1.05
CA GLN A 373 -12.16 2.10 1.19
C GLN A 373 -11.79 3.26 2.13
N VAL A 374 -10.88 3.04 3.09
CA VAL A 374 -10.42 4.10 4.00
C VAL A 374 -9.56 5.13 3.26
N VAL A 375 -8.82 4.70 2.24
CA VAL A 375 -8.03 5.60 1.37
C VAL A 375 -8.96 6.42 0.47
N ASP A 376 -10.12 5.88 0.10
CA ASP A 376 -11.15 6.56 -0.70
C ASP A 376 -11.90 7.65 0.08
N GLN A 377 -11.92 7.57 1.41
CA GLN A 377 -12.55 8.58 2.28
C GLN A 377 -11.70 9.83 2.52
N ALA A 378 -10.44 9.86 2.06
CA ALA A 378 -9.57 11.04 2.23
C ALA A 378 -10.12 12.29 1.50
N GLY A 379 -10.95 12.11 0.46
CA GLY A 379 -11.57 13.19 -0.30
C GLY A 379 -12.80 13.83 0.37
N THR A 380 -13.39 13.24 1.42
CA THR A 380 -14.69 13.68 1.95
C THR A 380 -14.59 14.60 3.18
N SER A 381 -13.39 15.09 3.51
CA SER A 381 -13.20 15.82 4.79
C SER A 381 -13.65 17.29 4.77
N ARG A 382 -14.08 17.85 3.63
CA ARG A 382 -14.43 19.29 3.52
C ARG A 382 -15.46 19.67 2.44
N ASP A 383 -16.51 18.88 2.24
CA ASP A 383 -17.64 19.32 1.37
C ASP A 383 -18.53 20.41 2.01
N ASP A 384 -18.25 20.86 3.22
CA ASP A 384 -19.03 21.87 3.95
C ASP A 384 -18.18 23.12 4.28
N GLU A 385 -17.90 23.96 3.27
CA GLU A 385 -17.56 25.38 3.43
C GLU A 385 -18.65 26.27 2.80
#